data_AF-M7ZXL6-F1
#
_entry.id   AF-M7ZXL6-F1
#
_cell.length_a   1.000
_cell.length_b   1.000
_cell.length_c   1.000
_cell.angle_alpha   90.00
_cell.angle_beta   90.00
_cell.angle_gamma   90.00
#
_symmetry.space_group_name_H-M   'P 1'
#
loop_
_entity.id
_entity.type
_entity.pdbx_description
1 polymer ?
#
loop_
_entity_poly.entity_id
_entity_poly.type
_entity_poly.pdbx_seq_one_letter_code
_entity_poly.pdbx_strand_id
1 'polypeptide(L)'
;MGKRASSNAGKKAAGAGAHHRKERRDETEVQKVERLQATLAFVKAAHADSMLYLDMEEEDVEEEYRRAGKLHTYDEAKEWKKRLARVAKLYPPPKHIMEQISKYTKYLEEDEDDFKIGLCSLIEVKSDFEKSF
;
A
#
# COMPACT_ATOMS: atom_id res chain seq x y z
N MET A 1 15.23 16.85 76.06
CA MET A 1 14.51 17.96 75.38
C MET A 1 15.18 18.13 74.01
N GLY A 2 14.58 18.12 72.83
CA GLY A 2 13.22 18.10 72.30
C GLY A 2 13.32 17.91 70.76
N LYS A 3 12.21 17.52 70.14
CA LYS A 3 11.99 16.99 68.77
C LYS A 3 12.40 17.91 67.59
N ARG A 4 12.65 17.32 66.39
CA ARG A 4 11.88 17.48 65.10
C ARG A 4 12.66 16.88 63.90
N ALA A 5 12.11 15.88 63.19
CA ALA A 5 11.33 15.94 61.93
C ALA A 5 12.23 15.99 60.66
N SER A 6 12.35 14.91 59.86
CA SER A 6 11.44 14.38 58.81
C SER A 6 11.74 14.94 57.41
N SER A 7 12.18 14.07 56.49
CA SER A 7 11.92 14.09 55.04
C SER A 7 12.90 13.13 54.34
N ASN A 8 12.62 12.44 53.24
CA ASN A 8 11.44 11.87 52.64
C ASN A 8 12.01 10.85 51.62
N ALA A 9 11.36 9.71 51.43
CA ALA A 9 11.78 8.70 50.46
C ALA A 9 11.53 9.18 49.02
N GLY A 10 12.46 8.88 48.10
CA GLY A 10 12.30 9.20 46.69
C GLY A 10 13.26 8.40 45.81
N LYS A 11 12.93 7.13 45.55
CA LYS A 11 13.51 6.34 44.47
C LYS A 11 13.32 7.07 43.13
N LYS A 12 14.38 7.21 42.34
CA LYS A 12 14.27 7.16 40.87
C LYS A 12 15.32 6.18 40.33
N ALA A 13 14.83 5.00 40.00
CA ALA A 13 15.53 4.03 39.17
C ALA A 13 15.78 4.67 37.79
N ALA A 14 17.02 4.59 37.33
CA ALA A 14 17.37 4.85 35.94
C ALA A 14 16.74 3.76 35.07
N GLY A 15 15.53 4.00 34.60
CA GLY A 15 14.94 3.23 33.50
C GLY A 15 15.64 3.63 32.22
N ALA A 16 16.74 2.94 31.89
CA ALA A 16 17.30 2.95 30.56
C ALA A 16 16.23 2.34 29.62
N GLY A 17 15.42 3.20 29.02
CA GLY A 17 14.54 2.82 27.92
C GLY A 17 15.41 2.27 26.80
N ALA A 18 15.41 0.95 26.67
CA ALA A 18 15.98 0.24 25.54
C ALA A 18 15.24 0.71 24.27
N HIS A 19 15.74 1.78 23.67
CA HIS A 19 15.43 2.10 22.29
C HIS A 19 15.77 0.86 21.47
N HIS A 20 14.74 0.24 20.90
CA HIS A 20 14.87 -0.68 19.79
C HIS A 20 15.58 0.04 18.65
N ARG A 21 16.91 0.06 18.69
CA ARG A 21 17.75 0.40 17.55
C ARG A 21 17.65 -0.79 16.62
N LYS A 22 16.60 -0.79 15.79
CA LYS A 22 16.42 -1.73 14.70
C LYS A 22 17.70 -1.67 13.87
N GLU A 23 18.47 -2.75 13.93
CA GLU A 23 19.72 -2.93 13.20
C GLU A 23 19.42 -2.71 11.72
N ARG A 24 19.82 -1.55 11.18
CA ARG A 24 19.74 -1.28 9.75
C ARG A 24 20.83 -2.14 9.14
N ARG A 25 20.43 -3.30 8.61
CA ARG A 25 21.28 -4.15 7.79
C ARG A 25 21.76 -3.31 6.61
N ASP A 26 23.06 -3.15 6.45
CA ASP A 26 23.63 -2.37 5.35
C ASP A 26 23.25 -3.03 4.02
N GLU A 27 22.40 -2.35 3.26
CA GLU A 27 21.94 -2.78 1.94
C GLU A 27 23.06 -2.60 0.92
N THR A 28 23.24 -3.55 0.01
CA THR A 28 24.21 -3.40 -1.08
C THR A 28 23.70 -2.40 -2.12
N GLU A 29 24.58 -1.76 -2.89
CA GLU A 29 24.15 -0.83 -3.95
C GLU A 29 23.26 -1.52 -5.01
N VAL A 30 23.50 -2.80 -5.30
CA VAL A 30 22.63 -3.60 -6.19
C VAL A 30 21.22 -3.73 -5.62
N GLN A 31 21.08 -4.13 -4.36
CA GLN A 31 19.78 -4.26 -3.68
C GLN A 31 19.04 -2.91 -3.63
N LYS A 32 19.77 -1.83 -3.40
CA LYS A 32 19.24 -0.47 -3.38
C LYS A 32 18.73 -0.04 -4.75
N VAL A 33 19.47 -0.33 -5.83
CA VAL A 33 19.04 -0.04 -7.21
C VAL A 33 17.78 -0.83 -7.56
N GLU A 34 17.75 -2.14 -7.29
CA GLU A 34 16.58 -2.99 -7.52
C GLU A 34 15.36 -2.47 -6.75
N ARG A 35 15.53 -2.12 -5.48
CA ARG A 35 14.45 -1.54 -4.66
C ARG A 35 13.92 -0.24 -5.24
N LEU A 36 14.80 0.65 -5.69
CA LEU A 36 14.42 1.94 -6.28
C LEU A 36 13.70 1.73 -7.61
N GLN A 37 14.18 0.82 -8.46
CA GLN A 37 13.51 0.47 -9.72
C GLN A 37 12.12 -0.11 -9.49
N ALA A 38 11.97 -1.07 -8.57
CA ALA A 38 10.68 -1.64 -8.21
C ALA A 38 9.73 -0.59 -7.63
N THR A 39 10.23 0.31 -6.79
CA THR A 39 9.44 1.42 -6.25
C THR A 39 8.96 2.35 -7.36
N LEU A 40 9.85 2.71 -8.28
CA LEU A 40 9.53 3.60 -9.38
C LEU A 40 8.50 2.99 -10.33
N ALA A 41 8.67 1.71 -10.70
CA ALA A 41 7.73 0.99 -11.55
C ALA A 41 6.34 0.93 -10.90
N PHE A 42 6.27 0.57 -9.62
CA PHE A 42 5.01 0.56 -8.87
C PHE A 42 4.34 1.94 -8.79
N VAL A 43 5.09 2.99 -8.41
CA VAL A 43 4.53 4.35 -8.27
C VAL A 43 4.02 4.88 -9.60
N LYS A 44 4.76 4.66 -10.70
CA LYS A 44 4.30 5.07 -12.03
C LYS A 44 3.03 4.34 -12.45
N ALA A 45 2.97 3.03 -12.25
CA ALA A 45 1.78 2.24 -12.57
C ALA A 45 0.57 2.65 -11.71
N ALA A 46 0.78 2.86 -10.40
CA ALA A 46 -0.27 3.29 -9.49
C ALA A 46 -0.79 4.69 -9.84
N HIS A 47 0.10 5.61 -10.21
CA HIS A 47 -0.28 6.94 -10.67
C HIS A 47 -1.07 6.88 -11.99
N ALA A 48 -0.60 6.11 -12.97
CA ALA A 48 -1.30 5.99 -14.25
C ALA A 48 -2.70 5.35 -14.09
N ASP A 49 -2.82 4.29 -13.29
CA ASP A 49 -4.11 3.68 -12.94
C ASP A 49 -5.05 4.67 -12.24
N SER A 50 -4.50 5.47 -11.31
CA SER A 50 -5.27 6.50 -10.60
C SER A 50 -5.76 7.59 -11.55
N MET A 51 -4.92 8.04 -12.48
CA MET A 51 -5.30 9.05 -13.46
C MET A 51 -6.39 8.53 -14.40
N LEU A 52 -6.31 7.27 -14.85
CA LEU A 52 -7.38 6.65 -15.63
C LEU A 52 -8.68 6.58 -14.84
N TYR A 53 -8.64 6.19 -13.57
CA TYR A 53 -9.84 6.12 -12.75
C TYR A 53 -10.47 7.48 -12.49
N LEU A 54 -9.66 8.53 -12.32
CA LEU A 54 -10.16 9.91 -12.19
C LEU A 54 -10.77 10.45 -13.47
N ASP A 55 -10.36 9.94 -14.63
CA ASP A 55 -10.87 10.33 -15.94
C ASP A 55 -12.13 9.54 -16.34
N MET A 56 -12.40 8.40 -15.68
CA MET A 56 -13.64 7.63 -15.87
C MET A 56 -14.82 8.33 -15.21
N GLU A 57 -15.97 8.34 -15.88
CA GLU A 57 -17.22 8.76 -15.25
C GLU A 57 -17.73 7.67 -14.28
N GLU A 58 -18.44 8.08 -13.23
CA GLU A 58 -19.02 7.13 -12.26
C GLU A 58 -19.93 6.10 -12.95
N GLU A 59 -20.67 6.53 -13.99
CA GLU A 59 -21.54 5.65 -14.79
C GLU A 59 -20.74 4.55 -15.51
N ASP A 60 -19.54 4.85 -16.03
CA ASP A 60 -18.70 3.87 -16.71
C ASP A 60 -18.23 2.78 -15.74
N VAL A 61 -17.83 3.19 -14.52
CA VAL A 61 -17.39 2.28 -13.46
C VAL A 61 -18.57 1.41 -13.00
N GLU A 62 -19.74 2.02 -12.75
CA GLU A 62 -20.95 1.27 -12.42
C GLU A 62 -21.34 0.30 -13.54
N GLU A 63 -21.14 0.66 -14.81
CA GLU A 63 -21.44 -0.21 -15.94
C GLU A 63 -20.50 -1.41 -15.99
N GLU A 64 -19.20 -1.24 -15.73
CA GLU A 64 -18.25 -2.37 -15.58
C GLU A 64 -18.73 -3.35 -14.50
N TYR A 65 -19.11 -2.82 -13.34
CA TYR A 65 -19.64 -3.61 -12.24
C TYR A 65 -20.99 -4.26 -12.57
N ARG A 66 -21.87 -3.57 -13.32
CA ARG A 66 -23.15 -4.11 -13.80
C ARG A 66 -22.94 -5.26 -14.78
N ARG A 67 -22.04 -5.12 -15.75
CA ARG A 67 -21.67 -6.18 -16.72
C ARG A 67 -21.05 -7.39 -16.01
N ALA A 68 -20.32 -7.18 -14.92
CA ALA A 68 -19.79 -8.25 -14.08
C ALA A 68 -20.84 -8.89 -13.14
N GLY A 69 -22.07 -8.38 -13.09
CA GLY A 69 -23.12 -8.85 -12.16
C GLY A 69 -22.88 -8.45 -10.69
N LYS A 70 -22.00 -7.47 -10.45
CA LYS A 70 -21.47 -7.08 -9.14
C LYS A 70 -21.80 -5.66 -8.71
N LEU A 71 -22.71 -4.97 -9.40
CA LEU A 71 -23.08 -3.59 -9.03
C LEU A 71 -23.49 -3.45 -7.55
N HIS A 72 -24.12 -4.47 -6.96
CA HIS A 72 -24.49 -4.48 -5.55
C HIS A 72 -23.30 -4.49 -4.55
N THR A 73 -22.09 -4.79 -5.02
CA THR A 73 -20.85 -4.76 -4.22
C THR A 73 -19.97 -3.54 -4.53
N TYR A 74 -20.39 -2.69 -5.47
CA TYR A 74 -19.67 -1.47 -5.80
C TYR A 74 -19.63 -0.53 -4.58
N ASP A 75 -18.42 -0.10 -4.25
CA ASP A 75 -18.11 0.81 -3.14
C ASP A 75 -16.89 1.61 -3.58
N GLU A 76 -17.11 2.86 -3.95
CA GLU A 76 -16.07 3.76 -4.47
C GLU A 76 -14.87 3.87 -3.50
N ALA A 77 -15.14 3.91 -2.19
CA ALA A 77 -14.10 4.00 -1.16
C ALA A 77 -13.28 2.71 -1.01
N LYS A 78 -13.80 1.57 -1.49
CA LYS A 78 -13.06 0.31 -1.62
C LYS A 78 -12.44 0.14 -2.99
N GLU A 79 -13.01 0.72 -4.05
CA GLU A 79 -12.52 0.56 -5.42
C GLU A 79 -11.08 1.06 -5.56
N TRP A 80 -10.77 2.23 -5.00
CA TRP A 80 -9.40 2.74 -4.91
C TRP A 80 -8.40 1.74 -4.30
N LYS A 81 -8.83 1.01 -3.26
CA LYS A 81 -7.99 0.01 -2.57
C LYS A 81 -7.82 -1.26 -3.40
N LYS A 82 -8.89 -1.70 -4.06
CA LYS A 82 -8.87 -2.84 -4.99
C LYS A 82 -7.93 -2.56 -6.17
N ARG A 83 -8.07 -1.41 -6.80
CA ARG A 83 -7.19 -0.93 -7.88
C ARG A 83 -5.72 -0.90 -7.49
N LEU A 84 -5.38 -0.29 -6.36
CA LEU A 84 -4.01 -0.29 -5.85
C LEU A 84 -3.46 -1.71 -5.61
N ALA A 85 -4.30 -2.63 -5.10
CA ALA A 85 -3.91 -4.02 -4.89
C ALA A 85 -3.71 -4.77 -6.23
N ARG A 86 -4.51 -4.49 -7.27
CA ARG A 86 -4.32 -5.02 -8.63
C ARG A 86 -2.99 -4.52 -9.22
N VAL A 87 -2.70 -3.23 -9.08
CA VAL A 87 -1.40 -2.65 -9.50
C VAL A 87 -0.23 -3.33 -8.77
N ALA A 88 -0.32 -3.52 -7.45
CA ALA A 88 0.75 -4.16 -6.69
C ALA A 88 0.97 -5.64 -7.07
N LYS A 89 -0.05 -6.35 -7.57
CA LYS A 89 0.11 -7.70 -8.13
C LYS A 89 0.90 -7.68 -9.45
N LEU A 90 0.66 -6.69 -10.32
CA LEU A 90 1.33 -6.55 -11.62
C LEU A 90 2.73 -5.94 -11.52
N TYR A 91 2.90 -4.97 -10.62
CA TYR A 91 4.14 -4.24 -10.36
C TYR A 91 4.49 -4.37 -8.88
N PRO A 92 5.06 -5.51 -8.44
CA PRO A 92 5.34 -5.75 -7.03
C PRO A 92 6.27 -4.69 -6.43
N PRO A 93 5.81 -3.89 -5.45
CA PRO A 93 6.68 -2.94 -4.79
C PRO A 93 7.61 -3.67 -3.79
N PRO A 94 8.61 -2.96 -3.24
CA PRO A 94 9.41 -3.49 -2.14
C PRO A 94 8.56 -4.02 -0.98
N LYS A 95 9.08 -5.04 -0.28
CA LYS A 95 8.36 -5.78 0.76
C LYS A 95 7.64 -4.91 1.80
N HIS A 96 8.29 -3.86 2.29
CA HIS A 96 7.73 -2.97 3.31
C HIS A 96 6.54 -2.13 2.81
N ILE A 97 6.42 -1.90 1.49
CA ILE A 97 5.25 -1.28 0.86
C ILE A 97 4.19 -2.35 0.62
N MET A 98 4.58 -3.53 0.12
CA MET A 98 3.67 -4.66 -0.08
C MET A 98 2.96 -5.05 1.23
N GLU A 99 3.65 -5.03 2.36
CA GLU A 99 3.06 -5.27 3.70
C GLU A 99 1.98 -4.24 4.08
N GLN A 100 2.06 -3.01 3.55
CA GLN A 100 1.02 -2.00 3.77
C GLN A 100 -0.17 -2.18 2.83
N ILE A 101 0.07 -2.74 1.64
CA ILE A 101 -0.95 -2.99 0.60
C ILE A 101 -1.63 -4.36 0.78
N SER A 102 -0.99 -5.33 1.43
CA SER A 102 -1.55 -6.67 1.66
C SER A 102 -2.89 -6.62 2.40
N LYS A 103 -3.12 -5.61 3.24
CA LYS A 103 -4.43 -5.39 3.87
C LYS A 103 -5.56 -5.09 2.86
N TYR A 104 -5.22 -4.74 1.62
CA TYR A 104 -6.14 -4.50 0.51
C TYR A 104 -6.29 -5.70 -0.41
N THR A 105 -5.35 -6.65 -0.42
CA THR A 105 -5.48 -7.87 -1.24
C THR A 105 -6.66 -8.72 -0.81
N LYS A 106 -7.08 -8.63 0.47
CA LYS A 106 -8.33 -9.24 0.95
C LYS A 106 -9.56 -8.82 0.15
N TYR A 107 -9.62 -7.58 -0.33
CA TYR A 107 -10.74 -7.08 -1.14
C TYR A 107 -10.75 -7.68 -2.55
N LEU A 108 -9.65 -8.29 -2.98
CA LEU A 108 -9.58 -9.05 -4.23
C LEU A 108 -9.91 -10.52 -4.03
N GLU A 109 -9.84 -11.03 -2.80
CA GLU A 109 -10.14 -12.43 -2.44
C GLU A 109 -11.63 -12.60 -2.09
N GLU A 110 -12.25 -11.57 -1.52
CA GLU A 110 -13.71 -11.49 -1.32
C GLU A 110 -14.50 -11.56 -2.65
N ASP A 111 -13.82 -11.30 -3.76
CA ASP A 111 -14.39 -11.23 -5.10
C ASP A 111 -13.52 -12.05 -6.08
N GLU A 112 -13.70 -13.38 -6.13
CA GLU A 112 -12.86 -14.34 -6.90
C GLU A 112 -12.68 -14.03 -8.42
N ASP A 113 -13.45 -13.09 -8.99
CA ASP A 113 -13.37 -12.63 -10.39
C ASP A 113 -13.06 -11.12 -10.57
N ASP A 114 -12.81 -10.36 -9.49
CA ASP A 114 -12.58 -8.90 -9.57
C ASP A 114 -11.24 -8.50 -10.18
N PHE A 115 -10.36 -9.47 -10.42
CA PHE A 115 -9.09 -9.20 -11.06
C PHE A 115 -9.26 -8.64 -12.48
N LYS A 116 -10.39 -8.90 -13.15
CA LYS A 116 -10.64 -8.41 -14.52
C LYS A 116 -11.13 -6.95 -14.58
N ILE A 117 -11.81 -6.47 -13.53
CA ILE A 117 -12.40 -5.12 -13.49
C ILE A 117 -11.28 -4.07 -13.38
N GLY A 118 -11.28 -3.07 -14.27
CA GLY A 118 -10.23 -2.06 -14.39
C GLY A 118 -8.84 -2.54 -14.84
N LEU A 119 -8.59 -3.86 -14.92
CA LEU A 119 -7.29 -4.41 -15.29
C LEU A 119 -6.99 -4.29 -16.78
N CYS A 120 -8.01 -4.37 -17.64
CA CYS A 120 -7.83 -4.21 -19.09
C CYS A 120 -7.18 -2.85 -19.41
N SER A 121 -7.70 -1.77 -18.83
CA SER A 121 -7.16 -0.41 -18.97
C SER A 121 -5.73 -0.31 -18.42
N LEU A 122 -5.43 -1.01 -17.33
CA LEU A 122 -4.08 -1.04 -16.74
C LEU A 122 -3.06 -1.83 -17.59
N ILE A 123 -3.48 -2.90 -18.25
CA ILE A 123 -2.63 -3.68 -19.16
C ILE A 123 -2.31 -2.89 -20.42
N GLU A 124 -3.26 -2.10 -20.94
CA GLU A 124 -3.01 -1.18 -22.05
C GLU A 124 -1.93 -0.15 -21.68
N VAL A 125 -2.03 0.46 -20.49
CA VAL A 125 -0.98 1.33 -19.94
C VAL A 125 0.36 0.62 -19.80
N LYS A 126 0.37 -0.64 -19.34
CA LYS A 126 1.61 -1.45 -19.27
C LYS A 126 2.28 -1.58 -20.64
N SER A 127 1.49 -1.82 -21.70
CA SER A 127 2.01 -1.92 -23.07
C SER A 127 2.68 -0.63 -23.52
N ASP A 128 2.08 0.53 -23.23
CA ASP A 128 2.64 1.82 -23.62
C ASP A 128 3.82 2.26 -22.74
N PHE A 129 3.81 1.85 -21.47
CA PHE A 129 4.93 2.04 -20.57
C PHE A 129 6.18 1.26 -21.04
N GLU A 130 6.02 0.01 -21.49
CA GLU A 130 7.12 -0.81 -22.01
C GLU A 130 7.68 -0.30 -23.35
N LYS A 131 6.88 0.41 -24.16
CA LYS A 131 7.33 1.05 -25.42
C LYS A 131 8.10 2.36 -25.21
N SER A 132 8.07 2.91 -24.00
CA SER A 132 8.66 4.23 -23.69
C SER A 132 10.15 4.15 -23.29
N PHE A 133 10.78 2.99 -23.44
CA PHE A 133 12.21 2.69 -23.20
C PHE A 133 12.78 1.79 -24.31
#